data_AF-A0AA38LUX2-F1
#
_entry.id   AF-A0AA38LUX2-F1
#
_cell.length_a   1.000
_cell.length_b   1.000
_cell.length_c   1.000
_cell.angle_alpha   90.00
_cell.angle_beta   90.00
_cell.angle_gamma   90.00
#
_symmetry.space_group_name_H-M   'P 1'
#
loop_
_entity.id
_entity.type
_entity.pdbx_description
1 polymer ?
#
loop_
_entity_poly.entity_id
_entity_poly.type
_entity_poly.pdbx_seq_one_letter_code
_entity_poly.pdbx_strand_id
1 'polypeptide(L)'
;MQAGLRPVLRSMRLTARRANSSTPPTQQNESVQKAVQSAQNALNSTTATLKRVAGPVGERVQNSVGGPIVFSVKTFASMFKQVFKAEKLSFPTDLNTWVHTYAQIWSRATSGKWWTQTVKTGAWAGLGIASIEAYGIFCLGEIIGRRNIVGYKVKDH
;
A
#
# COMPACT_ATOMS: atom_id res chain seq x y z
N MET A 1 43.53 -42.43 19.06
CA MET A 1 42.75 -42.68 17.83
C MET A 1 41.48 -41.82 17.96
N GLN A 2 41.29 -40.79 17.14
CA GLN A 2 40.52 -40.81 15.86
C GLN A 2 39.08 -41.36 16.03
N ALA A 3 37.99 -40.77 15.52
CA ALA A 3 37.75 -39.52 14.76
C ALA A 3 36.33 -38.99 15.09
N GLY A 4 35.92 -37.75 14.72
CA GLY A 4 35.05 -37.47 13.56
C GLY A 4 33.54 -37.76 13.82
N LEU A 5 32.53 -36.94 13.51
CA LEU A 5 32.39 -35.80 12.58
C LEU A 5 31.28 -34.82 13.05
N ARG A 6 31.43 -33.52 12.75
CA ARG A 6 30.36 -32.51 12.53
C ARG A 6 30.55 -32.02 11.07
N PRO A 7 29.56 -31.49 10.32
CA PRO A 7 28.90 -30.17 10.57
C PRO A 7 27.38 -30.26 10.25
N VAL A 8 26.55 -29.23 9.98
CA VAL A 8 26.68 -27.77 9.80
C VAL A 8 25.45 -27.07 10.42
N LEU A 9 25.57 -25.83 10.92
CA LEU A 9 24.44 -24.89 10.99
C LEU A 9 24.71 -23.72 10.03
N ARG A 10 23.85 -23.54 9.02
CA ARG A 10 24.07 -22.56 7.94
C ARG A 10 23.62 -21.16 8.37
N SER A 11 24.53 -20.39 8.97
CA SER A 11 24.31 -18.97 9.26
C SER A 11 24.19 -18.17 7.95
N MET A 12 22.98 -17.71 7.64
CA MET A 12 22.69 -16.97 6.41
C MET A 12 22.92 -15.46 6.62
N ARG A 13 24.18 -15.03 6.46
CA ARG A 13 24.54 -13.60 6.51
C ARG A 13 24.03 -12.88 5.25
N LEU A 14 23.05 -11.99 5.39
CA LEU A 14 22.75 -11.01 4.35
C LEU A 14 23.89 -9.99 4.26
N THR A 15 24.76 -10.15 3.27
CA THR A 15 25.77 -9.15 2.92
C THR A 15 25.11 -7.99 2.17
N ALA A 16 24.95 -6.86 2.87
CA ALA A 16 24.50 -5.61 2.26
C ALA A 16 25.54 -5.12 1.23
N ARG A 17 25.24 -5.30 -0.07
CA ARG A 17 26.03 -4.72 -1.16
C ARG A 17 25.80 -3.21 -1.24
N ARG A 18 26.65 -2.43 -0.56
CA ARG A 18 26.90 -1.03 -0.94
C ARG A 18 27.68 -1.04 -2.25
N ALA A 19 27.06 -0.58 -3.34
CA ALA A 19 27.75 -0.35 -4.61
C ALA A 19 28.37 1.05 -4.60
N ASN A 20 29.66 1.12 -4.29
CA ASN A 20 30.48 2.32 -4.47
C ASN A 20 31.63 1.97 -5.42
N SER A 21 31.57 2.46 -6.66
CA SER A 21 32.71 2.39 -7.59
C SER A 21 32.62 3.45 -8.67
N SER A 22 33.56 4.37 -8.66
CA SER A 22 33.99 5.18 -9.80
C SER A 22 34.56 4.31 -10.92
N THR A 23 34.20 4.63 -12.17
CA THR A 23 34.80 4.17 -13.44
C THR A 23 36.18 4.77 -13.70
N PRO A 24 36.97 4.36 -14.74
CA PRO A 24 36.87 3.22 -15.69
C PRO A 24 38.23 2.44 -15.79
N PRO A 25 38.65 1.76 -16.89
CA PRO A 25 37.92 1.00 -17.94
C PRO A 25 38.35 -0.49 -18.07
N THR A 26 37.47 -1.36 -18.58
CA THR A 26 37.62 -2.22 -19.78
C THR A 26 36.69 -3.47 -19.74
N GLN A 27 36.45 -4.05 -20.92
CA GLN A 27 35.63 -5.23 -21.23
C GLN A 27 34.09 -5.07 -21.16
N GLN A 28 33.54 -4.90 -22.36
CA GLN A 28 32.13 -4.76 -22.67
C GLN A 28 31.41 -6.12 -22.67
N ASN A 29 30.37 -6.26 -21.85
CA ASN A 29 29.25 -7.13 -22.20
C ASN A 29 28.29 -6.31 -23.07
N GLU A 30 28.19 -6.65 -24.36
CA GLU A 30 27.43 -5.87 -25.36
C GLU A 30 25.94 -5.78 -25.01
N SER A 31 25.37 -6.83 -24.40
CA SER A 31 24.00 -6.85 -23.88
C SER A 31 23.80 -5.91 -22.69
N VAL A 32 24.77 -5.82 -21.78
CA VAL A 32 24.75 -4.87 -20.66
C VAL A 32 24.93 -3.44 -21.18
N GLN A 33 25.78 -3.22 -22.19
CA GLN A 33 25.86 -1.90 -22.82
C GLN A 33 24.57 -1.53 -23.57
N LYS A 34 23.88 -2.44 -24.24
CA LYS A 34 22.56 -2.17 -24.85
C LYS A 34 21.46 -1.95 -23.81
N ALA A 35 21.49 -2.66 -22.67
CA ALA A 35 20.59 -2.41 -21.54
C ALA A 35 20.85 -1.06 -20.87
N VAL A 36 22.13 -0.70 -20.64
CA VAL A 36 22.53 0.60 -20.11
C VAL A 36 22.25 1.71 -21.11
N GLN A 37 22.48 1.54 -22.41
CA GLN A 37 22.16 2.52 -23.46
C GLN A 37 20.65 2.70 -23.64
N SER A 38 19.84 1.64 -23.60
CA SER A 38 18.37 1.77 -23.67
C SER A 38 17.81 2.41 -22.40
N ALA A 39 18.32 2.06 -21.22
CA ALA A 39 18.02 2.78 -19.98
C ALA A 39 18.48 4.25 -20.03
N GLN A 40 19.66 4.54 -20.58
CA GLN A 40 20.19 5.89 -20.76
C GLN A 40 19.36 6.69 -21.77
N ASN A 41 18.89 6.08 -22.86
CA ASN A 41 18.04 6.73 -23.85
C ASN A 41 16.62 6.96 -23.33
N ALA A 42 16.07 6.03 -22.55
CA ALA A 42 14.80 6.20 -21.83
C ALA A 42 14.92 7.28 -20.74
N LEU A 43 16.03 7.32 -20.00
CA LEU A 43 16.32 8.38 -19.03
C LEU A 43 16.55 9.72 -19.71
N ASN A 44 17.26 9.79 -20.83
CA ASN A 44 17.53 11.04 -21.55
C ASN A 44 16.25 11.62 -22.16
N SER A 45 15.39 10.78 -22.75
CA SER A 45 14.07 11.20 -23.27
C SER A 45 13.09 11.59 -22.16
N THR A 46 13.07 10.83 -21.05
CA THR A 46 12.26 11.17 -19.86
C THR A 46 12.78 12.46 -19.21
N THR A 47 14.10 12.66 -19.13
CA THR A 47 14.73 13.88 -18.57
C THR A 47 14.54 15.09 -19.48
N ALA A 48 14.57 14.91 -20.81
CA ALA A 48 14.25 15.98 -21.76
C ALA A 48 12.77 16.39 -21.70
N THR A 49 11.88 15.42 -21.46
CA THR A 49 10.44 15.67 -21.28
C THR A 49 10.17 16.30 -19.92
N LEU A 50 10.81 15.83 -18.84
CA LEU A 50 10.80 16.51 -17.54
C LEU A 50 11.32 17.94 -17.64
N LYS A 51 12.45 18.20 -18.32
CA LYS A 51 12.99 19.55 -18.51
C LYS A 51 12.11 20.47 -19.36
N ARG A 52 11.25 19.92 -20.24
CA ARG A 52 10.30 20.72 -21.04
C ARG A 52 8.96 20.97 -20.32
N VAL A 53 8.50 20.03 -19.50
CA VAL A 53 7.23 20.15 -18.75
C VAL A 53 7.44 20.82 -17.39
N ALA A 54 8.56 20.51 -16.71
CA ALA A 54 9.08 21.21 -15.56
C ALA A 54 10.25 22.10 -15.98
N GLY A 55 9.93 23.27 -16.55
CA GLY A 55 10.89 24.36 -16.73
C GLY A 55 11.39 24.91 -15.38
N PRO A 56 12.22 25.98 -15.38
CA PRO A 56 12.89 26.50 -14.17
C PRO A 56 11.95 27.00 -13.04
N VAL A 57 10.66 27.10 -13.30
CA VAL A 57 9.61 27.37 -12.28
C VAL A 57 9.32 26.12 -11.44
N GLY A 58 9.34 24.92 -12.05
CA GLY A 58 9.13 23.65 -11.36
C GLY A 58 10.20 23.34 -10.32
N GLU A 59 11.48 23.51 -10.68
CA GLU A 59 12.60 23.32 -9.74
C GLU A 59 12.53 24.28 -8.55
N ARG A 60 12.09 25.53 -8.75
CA ARG A 60 12.00 26.53 -7.67
C ARG A 60 10.82 26.30 -6.73
N VAL A 61 9.66 25.85 -7.22
CA VAL A 61 8.52 25.48 -6.37
C VAL A 61 8.80 24.16 -5.63
N GLN A 62 9.46 23.21 -6.29
CA GLN A 62 9.87 21.94 -5.69
C GLN A 62 10.94 22.12 -4.60
N ASN A 63 11.93 23.02 -4.78
CA ASN A 63 12.99 23.23 -3.79
C ASN A 63 12.61 24.18 -2.63
N SER A 64 11.64 25.09 -2.78
CA SER A 64 11.32 26.07 -1.74
C SER A 64 10.16 25.68 -0.80
N VAL A 65 9.15 24.95 -1.28
CA VAL A 65 7.96 24.59 -0.46
C VAL A 65 7.51 23.13 -0.70
N GLY A 66 7.59 22.62 -1.93
CA GLY A 66 7.04 21.31 -2.29
C GLY A 66 7.82 20.11 -1.75
N GLY A 67 9.16 20.18 -1.76
CA GLY A 67 10.07 19.07 -1.44
C GLY A 67 9.77 18.34 -0.11
N PRO A 68 9.81 19.02 1.05
CA PRO A 68 9.60 18.36 2.34
C PRO A 68 8.15 17.85 2.51
N ILE A 69 7.15 18.61 2.05
CA ILE A 69 5.74 18.21 2.17
C ILE A 69 5.44 16.98 1.31
N VAL A 70 5.90 16.97 0.04
CA VAL A 70 5.74 15.83 -0.86
C VAL A 70 6.51 14.61 -0.36
N PHE A 71 7.69 14.78 0.23
CA PHE A 71 8.44 13.68 0.85
C PHE A 71 7.70 13.10 2.06
N SER A 72 7.19 13.94 2.96
CA SER A 72 6.38 13.50 4.11
C SER A 72 5.12 12.76 3.65
N VAL A 73 4.34 13.33 2.72
CA VAL A 73 3.13 12.68 2.18
C VAL A 73 3.46 11.34 1.51
N LYS A 74 4.54 11.24 0.74
CA LYS A 74 4.99 9.96 0.15
C LYS A 74 5.40 8.93 1.21
N THR A 75 6.04 9.38 2.29
CA THR A 75 6.45 8.52 3.41
C THR A 75 5.22 8.00 4.17
N PHE A 76 4.29 8.88 4.54
CA PHE A 76 2.99 8.52 5.13
C PHE A 76 2.18 7.57 4.23
N ALA A 77 2.08 7.86 2.92
CA ALA A 77 1.39 6.99 1.97
C ALA A 77 2.06 5.61 1.82
N SER A 78 3.38 5.52 1.97
CA SER A 78 4.11 4.25 1.93
C SER A 78 3.90 3.44 3.21
N MET A 79 3.92 4.09 4.37
CA MET A 79 3.59 3.48 5.66
C MET A 79 2.13 2.99 5.68
N PHE A 80 1.18 3.82 5.24
CA PHE A 80 -0.23 3.45 5.12
C PHE A 80 -0.44 2.22 4.22
N LYS A 81 0.25 2.13 3.07
CA LYS A 81 0.19 0.94 2.20
C LYS A 81 0.72 -0.33 2.86
N GLN A 82 1.72 -0.22 3.73
CA GLN A 82 2.25 -1.37 4.48
C GLN A 82 1.24 -1.84 5.53
N VAL A 83 0.70 -0.91 6.34
CA VAL A 83 -0.35 -1.19 7.32
C VAL A 83 -1.59 -1.79 6.64
N PHE A 84 -2.07 -1.19 5.56
CA PHE A 84 -3.23 -1.68 4.79
C PHE A 84 -3.09 -3.15 4.35
N LYS A 85 -1.88 -3.56 3.94
CA LYS A 85 -1.59 -4.95 3.57
C LYS A 85 -1.41 -5.87 4.77
N ALA A 86 -0.77 -5.39 5.84
CA ALA A 86 -0.54 -6.16 7.07
C ALA A 86 -1.85 -6.46 7.81
N GLU A 87 -2.70 -5.45 7.98
CA GLU A 87 -4.02 -5.52 8.62
C GLU A 87 -5.10 -6.16 7.74
N LYS A 88 -4.74 -6.64 6.54
CA LYS A 88 -5.65 -7.26 5.55
C LYS A 88 -6.92 -6.43 5.28
N LEU A 89 -6.79 -5.11 5.24
CA LEU A 89 -7.87 -4.17 4.89
C LEU A 89 -8.27 -4.23 3.40
N SER A 90 -7.55 -5.03 2.59
CA SER A 90 -7.97 -5.41 1.25
C SER A 90 -9.26 -6.24 1.29
N PHE A 91 -10.25 -5.85 0.49
CA PHE A 91 -11.47 -6.65 0.29
C PHE A 91 -11.12 -8.11 -0.05
N PRO A 92 -11.78 -9.10 0.59
CA PRO A 92 -11.55 -10.50 0.25
C PRO A 92 -11.99 -10.76 -1.20
N THR A 93 -11.04 -11.20 -2.03
CA THR A 93 -11.26 -11.53 -3.44
C THR A 93 -12.02 -12.83 -3.64
N ASP A 94 -12.06 -13.68 -2.61
CA ASP A 94 -12.60 -15.03 -2.69
C ASP A 94 -14.11 -15.04 -2.35
N LEU A 95 -14.94 -15.42 -3.31
CA LEU A 95 -16.41 -15.49 -3.14
C LEU A 95 -16.83 -16.45 -2.01
N ASN A 96 -16.08 -17.54 -1.80
CA ASN A 96 -16.33 -18.48 -0.70
C ASN A 96 -16.21 -17.82 0.67
N THR A 97 -15.30 -16.86 0.84
CA THR A 97 -15.15 -16.09 2.08
C THR A 97 -16.39 -15.26 2.35
N TRP A 98 -16.95 -14.60 1.33
CA TRP A 98 -18.20 -13.84 1.44
C TRP A 98 -19.39 -14.72 1.85
N VAL A 99 -19.59 -15.85 1.16
CA VAL A 99 -20.69 -16.79 1.46
C VAL A 99 -20.57 -17.35 2.88
N HIS A 100 -19.38 -17.79 3.27
CA HIS A 100 -19.12 -18.33 4.60
C HIS A 100 -19.33 -17.27 5.71
N THR A 101 -18.78 -16.07 5.54
CA THR A 101 -18.95 -14.98 6.52
C THR A 101 -20.42 -14.58 6.65
N TYR A 102 -21.18 -14.49 5.55
CA TYR A 102 -22.62 -14.20 5.62
C TYR A 102 -23.39 -15.30 6.36
N ALA A 103 -23.12 -16.58 6.06
CA ALA A 103 -23.74 -17.71 6.77
C ALA A 103 -23.39 -17.73 8.28
N GLN A 104 -22.15 -17.36 8.65
CA GLN A 104 -21.74 -17.21 10.05
C GLN A 104 -22.43 -16.03 10.75
N ILE A 105 -22.62 -14.90 10.07
CA ILE A 105 -23.36 -13.76 10.63
C ILE A 105 -24.83 -14.13 10.84
N TRP A 106 -25.46 -14.77 9.83
CA TRP A 106 -26.86 -15.17 9.89
C TRP A 106 -27.15 -16.18 11.01
N SER A 107 -26.32 -17.23 11.11
CA SER A 107 -26.44 -18.24 12.18
C SER A 107 -26.20 -17.68 13.59
N ARG A 108 -25.34 -16.65 13.74
CA ARG A 108 -25.19 -15.93 15.02
C ARG A 108 -26.40 -15.05 15.33
N ALA A 109 -26.86 -14.26 14.36
CA ALA A 109 -27.97 -13.32 14.50
C ALA A 109 -29.30 -14.02 14.85
N THR A 110 -29.55 -15.21 14.29
CA THR A 110 -30.73 -16.03 14.60
C THR A 110 -30.65 -16.78 15.94
N SER A 111 -29.49 -16.82 16.59
CA SER A 111 -29.28 -17.58 17.84
C SER A 111 -29.46 -16.72 19.10
N GLY A 112 -30.51 -16.98 19.88
CA GLY A 112 -30.77 -16.26 21.15
C GLY A 112 -29.66 -16.43 22.20
N LYS A 113 -28.94 -17.57 22.18
CA LYS A 113 -27.76 -17.80 23.03
C LYS A 113 -26.62 -16.81 22.73
N TRP A 114 -26.41 -16.45 21.46
CA TRP A 114 -25.37 -15.48 21.10
C TRP A 114 -25.72 -14.09 21.61
N TRP A 115 -26.96 -13.63 21.42
CA TRP A 115 -27.41 -12.33 21.95
C TRP A 115 -27.28 -12.23 23.48
N THR A 116 -27.77 -13.23 24.21
CA THR A 116 -27.65 -13.26 25.68
C THR A 116 -26.20 -13.31 26.16
N GLN A 117 -25.30 -13.95 25.42
CA GLN A 117 -23.86 -13.93 25.70
C GLN A 117 -23.23 -12.57 25.38
N THR A 118 -23.54 -11.96 24.23
CA THR A 118 -23.06 -10.64 23.80
C THR A 118 -23.45 -9.51 24.76
N VAL A 119 -24.64 -9.58 25.37
CA VAL A 119 -25.05 -8.65 26.44
C VAL A 119 -24.22 -8.90 27.71
N LYS A 120 -24.12 -10.16 28.15
CA LYS A 120 -23.37 -10.53 29.38
C LYS A 120 -21.86 -10.21 29.31
N THR A 121 -21.24 -10.29 28.14
CA THR A 121 -19.81 -9.99 27.96
C THR A 121 -19.52 -8.52 27.66
N GLY A 122 -20.55 -7.66 27.53
CA GLY A 122 -20.37 -6.27 27.11
C GLY A 122 -20.02 -6.08 25.62
N ALA A 123 -19.95 -7.15 24.84
CA ALA A 123 -19.59 -7.10 23.42
C ALA A 123 -20.59 -6.34 22.54
N TRP A 124 -21.79 -6.04 23.05
CA TRP A 124 -22.77 -5.17 22.40
C TRP A 124 -22.22 -3.77 22.07
N ALA A 125 -21.30 -3.22 22.89
CA ALA A 125 -20.68 -1.93 22.63
C ALA A 125 -19.79 -1.96 21.38
N GLY A 126 -19.00 -3.02 21.22
CA GLY A 126 -18.19 -3.25 20.01
C GLY A 126 -19.06 -3.44 18.75
N LEU A 127 -20.21 -4.10 18.88
CA LEU A 127 -21.19 -4.23 17.80
C LEU A 127 -21.80 -2.86 17.41
N GLY A 128 -22.12 -2.02 18.41
CA GLY A 128 -22.58 -0.65 18.18
C GLY A 128 -21.55 0.20 17.43
N ILE A 129 -20.29 0.16 17.84
CA ILE A 129 -19.18 0.84 17.15
C ILE A 129 -19.06 0.33 15.71
N ALA A 130 -19.00 -0.99 15.51
CA ALA A 130 -18.91 -1.59 14.18
C ALA A 130 -20.10 -1.23 13.27
N SER A 131 -21.31 -1.06 13.82
CA SER A 131 -22.48 -0.62 13.04
C SER A 131 -22.40 0.85 12.62
N ILE A 132 -21.84 1.73 13.46
CA ILE A 132 -21.56 3.13 13.14
C ILE A 132 -20.45 3.23 12.08
N GLU A 133 -19.38 2.43 12.21
CA GLU A 133 -18.31 2.34 11.22
C GLU A 133 -18.84 1.86 9.86
N ALA A 134 -19.69 0.82 9.84
CA ALA A 134 -20.32 0.33 8.62
C ALA A 134 -21.22 1.40 7.96
N TYR A 135 -21.97 2.18 8.74
CA TYR A 135 -22.74 3.32 8.24
C TYR A 135 -21.84 4.42 7.68
N GLY A 136 -20.70 4.72 8.33
CA GLY A 136 -19.70 5.66 7.82
C GLY A 136 -19.11 5.21 6.46
N ILE A 137 -18.80 3.92 6.31
CA ILE A 137 -18.33 3.34 5.04
C ILE A 137 -19.41 3.41 3.96
N PHE A 138 -20.68 3.19 4.31
CA PHE A 138 -21.81 3.36 3.38
C PHE A 138 -21.91 4.81 2.87
N CYS A 139 -21.87 5.80 3.76
CA CYS A 139 -21.88 7.22 3.39
C CYS A 139 -20.67 7.64 2.55
N LEU A 140 -19.48 7.08 2.81
CA LEU A 140 -18.30 7.26 1.95
C LEU A 140 -18.52 6.69 0.55
N GLY A 141 -19.13 5.51 0.43
CA GLY A 141 -19.56 4.94 -0.84
C GLY A 141 -20.56 5.84 -1.59
N GLU A 142 -21.50 6.44 -0.86
CA GLU A 142 -22.47 7.38 -1.40
C GLU A 142 -21.82 8.68 -1.93
N ILE A 143 -20.82 9.23 -1.21
CA ILE A 143 -20.00 10.38 -1.66
C ILE A 143 -19.24 10.02 -2.95
N ILE A 144 -18.62 8.84 -3.01
CA ILE A 144 -17.88 8.37 -4.20
C ILE A 144 -18.84 8.17 -5.38
N GLY A 145 -19.99 7.53 -5.16
CA GLY A 145 -21.01 7.29 -6.19
C GLY A 145 -21.63 8.58 -6.74
N ARG A 146 -21.96 9.53 -5.86
CA ARG A 146 -22.46 10.86 -6.27
C ARG A 146 -21.38 11.78 -6.83
N ARG A 147 -20.10 11.48 -6.58
CA ARG A 147 -18.93 12.30 -6.95
C ARG A 147 -19.01 13.74 -6.40
N ASN A 148 -19.75 13.93 -5.30
CA ASN A 148 -20.01 15.21 -4.64
C ASN A 148 -19.88 15.02 -3.13
N ILE A 149 -19.18 15.94 -2.46
CA ILE A 149 -18.89 15.87 -1.02
C ILE A 149 -20.09 16.35 -0.18
N VAL A 150 -20.87 17.30 -0.69
CA VAL A 150 -22.01 17.91 0.01
C VAL A 150 -23.22 17.95 -0.91
N GLY A 151 -24.32 17.35 -0.46
CA GLY A 151 -25.65 17.44 -1.07
C GLY A 151 -25.81 16.76 -2.44
N TYR A 152 -27.06 16.71 -2.89
CA TYR A 152 -27.38 16.52 -4.30
C TYR A 152 -27.36 17.88 -5.00
N LYS A 153 -26.88 17.92 -6.24
CA LYS A 153 -27.19 19.04 -7.13
C LYS A 153 -28.64 18.92 -7.56
N VAL A 154 -29.54 19.47 -6.75
CA VAL A 154 -30.87 19.86 -7.23
C VAL A 154 -30.63 20.83 -8.38
N LYS A 155 -31.19 20.53 -9.55
CA LYS A 155 -31.28 21.53 -10.61
C LYS A 155 -32.44 22.43 -10.23
N ASP A 156 -32.13 23.67 -9.87
CA ASP A 156 -33.15 24.71 -9.87
C ASP A 156 -33.73 24.80 -11.29
N HIS A 157 -35.06 24.83 -11.35
CA HIS A 157 -35.86 24.85 -12.59
C HIS A 157 -36.10 26.27 -13.07
#